data_AF-A0A6S7J2G7-F1
#
_entry.id   AF-A0A6S7J2G7-F1
#
_cell.length_a   1.000
_cell.length_b   1.000
_cell.length_c   1.000
_cell.angle_alpha   90.00
_cell.angle_beta   90.00
_cell.angle_gamma   90.00
#
_symmetry.space_group_name_H-M   'P 1'
#
loop_
_entity.id
_entity.type
_entity.pdbx_description
1 polymer ?
#
loop_
_entity_poly.entity_id
_entity_poly.type
_entity_poly.pdbx_seq_one_letter_code
_entity_poly.pdbx_strand_id
1 'polypeptide(L)'
;MEMLRTERSLKLCFTPLYMLDHSDLKVCYLNARSLHKHIEDVWKDINYSSTDIVIFTETRFSPLDPDEMYNINGYRLFRNDISQFSGPGRPYGGTAVYSRIPLKEGYRYAHNTNGIEFTIIKTESHPNLTIIGLYRSPSIALSRLLSALRTILDQDSSSQNIFIGDFNINWMAETDQQSLYNLMLRENDYRQLISSFTTDNRTLIDHLYTNLIEEEINAGILETYFSDHKAIWASVKR
;
A
#
# COMPACT_ATOMS: atom_id res chain seq x y z
N MET A 1 38.16 -11.46 5.56
CA MET A 1 37.18 -10.35 5.56
C MET A 1 37.56 -9.22 4.61
N GLU A 2 38.84 -9.00 4.32
CA GLU A 2 39.32 -7.92 3.44
C GLU A 2 38.70 -7.97 2.03
N MET A 3 38.71 -9.12 1.35
CA MET A 3 38.08 -9.27 0.02
C MET A 3 36.57 -8.98 -0.01
N LEU A 4 35.83 -9.24 1.08
CA LEU A 4 34.39 -8.90 1.16
C LEU A 4 34.16 -7.39 1.38
N ARG A 5 35.19 -6.66 1.82
CA ARG A 5 35.15 -5.20 2.01
C ARG A 5 35.66 -4.43 0.80
N THR A 6 36.51 -5.04 -0.04
CA THR A 6 37.23 -4.35 -1.11
C THR A 6 36.93 -4.86 -2.52
N GLU A 7 36.64 -6.16 -2.70
CA GLU A 7 36.65 -6.81 -4.02
C GLU A 7 35.35 -7.53 -4.37
N ARG A 8 34.56 -7.95 -3.38
CA ARG A 8 33.34 -8.73 -3.59
C ARG A 8 32.11 -7.97 -3.10
N SER A 9 31.22 -7.63 -4.02
CA SER A 9 29.87 -7.15 -3.71
C SER A 9 28.91 -8.34 -3.55
N LEU A 10 28.17 -8.38 -2.43
CA LEU A 10 27.03 -9.28 -2.32
C LEU A 10 25.89 -8.74 -3.18
N LYS A 11 25.33 -9.60 -4.06
CA LYS A 11 24.10 -9.27 -4.78
C LYS A 11 22.93 -9.39 -3.80
N LEU A 12 22.16 -8.32 -3.67
CA LEU A 12 20.94 -8.35 -2.86
C LEU A 12 19.96 -9.38 -3.42
N CYS A 13 19.27 -10.09 -2.53
CA CYS A 13 18.20 -11.02 -2.89
C CYS A 13 16.85 -10.32 -3.14
N PHE A 14 16.82 -9.00 -3.02
CA PHE A 14 15.69 -8.14 -3.32
C PHE A 14 16.14 -6.95 -4.16
N THR A 15 15.19 -6.26 -4.78
CA THR A 15 15.45 -5.02 -5.53
C THR A 15 15.07 -3.83 -4.66
N PRO A 16 16.03 -3.03 -4.18
CA PRO A 16 15.71 -1.81 -3.44
C PRO A 16 14.99 -0.78 -4.33
N LEU A 17 14.04 -0.05 -3.76
CA LEU A 17 13.24 0.94 -4.52
C LEU A 17 14.10 2.07 -5.10
N TYR A 18 15.17 2.45 -4.39
CA TYR A 18 16.10 3.48 -4.85
C TYR A 18 16.98 3.04 -6.03
N MET A 19 17.02 1.74 -6.35
CA MET A 19 17.73 1.22 -7.53
C MET A 19 16.84 1.08 -8.77
N LEU A 20 15.52 1.21 -8.62
CA LEU A 20 14.58 1.22 -9.75
C LEU A 20 14.72 2.51 -10.56
N ASP A 21 14.30 2.47 -11.82
CA ASP A 21 14.38 3.62 -12.73
C ASP A 21 13.75 4.88 -12.09
N HIS A 22 14.41 6.01 -12.25
CA HIS A 22 13.94 7.29 -11.74
C HIS A 22 12.77 7.86 -12.56
N SER A 23 12.56 7.36 -13.79
CA SER A 23 11.40 7.76 -14.60
C SER A 23 10.10 7.09 -14.17
N ASP A 24 10.20 5.90 -13.56
CA ASP A 24 9.04 5.12 -13.13
C ASP A 24 8.29 5.81 -11.99
N LEU A 25 6.96 5.63 -11.97
CA LEU A 25 6.15 5.97 -10.80
C LEU A 25 6.26 4.86 -9.77
N LYS A 26 6.80 5.18 -8.60
CA LYS A 26 6.99 4.23 -7.49
C LYS A 26 5.91 4.40 -6.44
N VAL A 27 5.16 3.33 -6.19
CA VAL A 27 4.11 3.26 -5.17
C VAL A 27 4.48 2.18 -4.17
N CYS A 28 4.45 2.51 -2.88
CA CYS A 28 4.71 1.56 -1.80
C CYS A 28 3.55 1.53 -0.82
N TYR A 29 3.26 0.36 -0.26
CA TYR A 29 2.28 0.16 0.78
C TYR A 29 2.89 -0.61 1.94
N LEU A 30 2.54 -0.23 3.17
CA LEU A 30 2.88 -1.00 4.38
C LEU A 30 1.76 -0.88 5.42
N ASN A 31 1.30 -2.01 5.96
CA ASN A 31 0.66 -2.01 7.26
C ASN A 31 1.74 -1.77 8.33
N ALA A 32 1.76 -0.57 8.90
CA ALA A 32 2.83 -0.10 9.77
C ALA A 32 2.63 -0.49 11.25
N ARG A 33 1.48 -1.11 11.58
CA ARG A 33 1.13 -1.53 12.94
C ARG A 33 1.43 -0.49 14.02
N SER A 34 0.80 0.68 13.92
CA SER A 34 1.02 1.87 14.75
C SER A 34 2.06 2.85 14.18
N LEU A 35 1.85 3.35 12.95
CA LEU A 35 2.78 4.30 12.31
C LEU A 35 3.19 5.49 13.20
N HIS A 36 2.30 6.00 14.07
CA HIS A 36 2.62 7.09 15.00
C HIS A 36 3.85 6.83 15.89
N LYS A 37 4.30 5.58 16.03
CA LYS A 37 5.52 5.20 16.77
C LYS A 37 6.77 5.10 15.89
N HIS A 38 6.59 5.09 14.56
CA HIS A 38 7.59 4.67 13.57
C HIS A 38 7.87 5.73 12.50
N ILE A 39 7.43 6.98 12.70
CA ILE A 39 7.67 8.08 11.75
C ILE A 39 9.17 8.29 11.51
N GLU A 40 9.98 8.25 12.58
CA GLU A 40 11.43 8.40 12.47
C GLU A 40 12.07 7.22 11.73
N ASP A 41 11.57 6.00 11.97
CA ASP A 41 12.01 4.78 11.29
C ASP A 41 11.76 4.88 9.78
N VAL A 42 10.55 5.30 9.39
CA VAL A 42 10.17 5.52 7.99
C VAL A 42 11.03 6.60 7.34
N TRP A 43 11.26 7.71 8.04
CA TRP A 43 12.05 8.82 7.51
C TRP A 43 13.50 8.41 7.22
N LYS A 44 14.11 7.58 8.10
CA LYS A 44 15.49 7.14 7.92
C LYS A 44 15.66 6.04 6.87
N ASP A 45 14.57 5.40 6.42
CA ASP A 45 14.66 4.37 5.39
C ASP A 45 14.76 4.99 3.99
N ILE A 46 15.84 4.65 3.29
CA ILE A 46 16.10 5.14 1.93
C ILE A 46 15.08 4.61 0.91
N ASN A 47 14.47 3.44 1.15
CA ASN A 47 13.46 2.91 0.25
C ASN A 47 12.21 3.79 0.27
N TYR A 48 11.66 4.08 1.46
CA TYR A 48 10.47 4.93 1.57
C TYR A 48 10.74 6.34 1.05
N SER A 49 11.87 6.95 1.42
CA SER A 49 12.25 8.30 0.95
C SER A 49 12.58 8.39 -0.56
N SER A 50 12.84 7.25 -1.21
CA SER A 50 13.01 7.17 -2.67
C SER A 50 11.71 7.00 -3.45
N THR A 51 10.59 6.70 -2.77
CA THR A 51 9.29 6.36 -3.37
C THR A 51 8.47 7.62 -3.68
N ASP A 52 7.66 7.63 -4.74
CA ASP A 52 6.83 8.80 -5.07
C ASP A 52 5.56 8.88 -4.23
N ILE A 53 4.94 7.73 -3.94
CA ILE A 53 3.74 7.60 -3.11
C ILE A 53 3.92 6.46 -2.13
N VAL A 54 3.77 6.74 -0.84
CA VAL A 54 3.77 5.72 0.21
C VAL A 54 2.42 5.74 0.93
N ILE A 55 1.77 4.58 1.01
CA ILE A 55 0.50 4.38 1.70
C ILE A 55 0.76 3.54 2.94
N PHE A 56 0.41 4.07 4.10
CA PHE A 56 0.52 3.36 5.37
C PHE A 56 -0.85 3.12 5.98
N THR A 57 -1.05 1.94 6.54
CA THR A 57 -2.27 1.56 7.27
C THR A 57 -1.94 1.17 8.70
N GLU A 58 -2.97 1.05 9.54
CA GLU A 58 -2.82 1.03 11.01
C GLU A 58 -1.97 2.19 11.51
N THR A 59 -2.24 3.40 11.01
CA THR A 59 -1.48 4.58 11.41
C THR A 59 -1.66 4.92 12.89
N ARG A 60 -2.90 4.73 13.37
CA ARG A 60 -3.37 5.09 14.71
C ARG A 60 -3.13 6.57 15.02
N PHE A 61 -3.19 7.41 14.00
CA PHE A 61 -3.20 8.86 14.15
C PHE A 61 -4.50 9.30 14.81
N SER A 62 -4.44 10.38 15.60
CA SER A 62 -5.62 11.03 16.15
C SER A 62 -5.96 12.24 15.28
N PRO A 63 -7.25 12.48 14.94
CA PRO A 63 -7.66 13.71 14.27
C PRO A 63 -7.27 15.00 15.03
N LEU A 64 -6.98 14.88 16.33
CA LEU A 64 -6.51 15.98 17.17
C LEU A 64 -5.00 16.22 17.08
N ASP A 65 -4.25 15.27 16.52
CA ASP A 65 -2.81 15.43 16.33
C ASP A 65 -2.55 16.38 15.15
N PRO A 66 -1.68 17.38 15.30
CA PRO A 66 -1.27 18.25 14.22
C PRO A 66 -0.50 17.47 13.14
N ASP A 67 -0.68 17.83 11.87
CA ASP A 67 0.01 17.18 10.74
C ASP A 67 1.53 17.24 10.87
N GLU A 68 2.06 18.32 11.47
CA GLU A 68 3.49 18.53 11.71
C GLU A 68 4.15 17.40 12.50
N MET A 69 3.38 16.72 13.36
CA MET A 69 3.87 15.57 14.13
C MET A 69 4.24 14.38 13.24
N TYR A 70 3.64 14.29 12.06
CA TYR A 70 3.75 13.15 11.15
C TYR A 70 4.38 13.52 9.81
N ASN A 71 4.86 14.75 9.65
CA ASN A 71 5.45 15.19 8.39
C ASN A 71 6.76 14.42 8.08
N ILE A 72 6.86 13.97 6.83
CA ILE A 72 8.09 13.43 6.25
C ILE A 72 8.62 14.47 5.25
N ASN A 73 9.92 14.79 5.35
CA ASN A 73 10.52 15.83 4.52
C ASN A 73 10.38 15.49 3.02
N GLY A 74 9.90 16.46 2.24
CA GLY A 74 9.67 16.30 0.80
C GLY A 74 8.34 15.63 0.42
N TYR A 75 7.51 15.24 1.39
CA TYR A 75 6.21 14.63 1.14
C TYR A 75 5.07 15.51 1.62
N ARG A 76 3.97 15.47 0.87
CA ARG A 76 2.66 15.99 1.27
C ARG A 76 1.87 14.86 1.92
N LEU A 77 1.32 15.15 3.10
CA LEU A 77 0.52 14.22 3.88
C LEU A 77 -0.97 14.33 3.53
N PHE A 78 -1.61 13.19 3.31
CA PHE A 78 -3.06 13.04 3.26
C PHE A 78 -3.49 11.95 4.26
N ARG A 79 -4.42 12.27 5.16
CA ARG A 79 -4.84 11.42 6.28
C ARG A 79 -6.28 10.99 6.13
N ASN A 80 -6.53 9.72 6.44
CA ASN A 80 -7.84 9.11 6.65
C ASN A 80 -7.89 8.60 8.09
N ASP A 81 -8.01 9.53 9.04
CA ASP A 81 -8.06 9.21 10.46
C ASP A 81 -9.44 8.68 10.87
N ILE A 82 -9.48 7.86 11.91
CA ILE A 82 -10.75 7.40 12.49
C ILE A 82 -11.35 8.52 13.34
N SER A 83 -12.43 9.15 12.83
CA SER A 83 -13.07 10.31 13.46
C SER A 83 -13.94 9.98 14.70
N GLN A 84 -14.41 8.74 14.83
CA GLN A 84 -15.33 8.33 15.90
C GLN A 84 -14.69 7.27 16.82
N PHE A 85 -13.66 7.68 17.56
CA PHE A 85 -13.04 6.83 18.58
C PHE A 85 -13.33 7.38 19.99
N SER A 86 -14.06 6.60 20.79
CA SER A 86 -14.51 6.96 22.14
C SER A 86 -13.83 6.15 23.26
N GLY A 87 -12.85 5.31 22.91
CA GLY A 87 -12.10 4.49 23.87
C GLY A 87 -10.90 5.22 24.47
N PRO A 88 -10.31 4.71 25.56
CA PRO A 88 -9.01 5.17 26.03
C PRO A 88 -7.91 4.84 25.00
N GLY A 89 -7.07 5.82 24.66
CA GLY A 89 -5.90 5.64 23.80
C GLY A 89 -6.07 6.14 22.36
N ARG A 90 -5.42 5.46 21.42
CA ARG A 90 -5.41 5.79 19.97
C ARG A 90 -6.28 4.81 19.18
N PRO A 91 -6.94 5.25 18.10
CA PRO A 91 -7.72 4.37 17.22
C PRO A 91 -6.87 3.21 16.69
N TYR A 92 -7.51 2.10 16.33
CA TYR A 92 -6.83 0.88 15.86
C TYR A 92 -6.62 0.81 14.34
N GLY A 93 -7.04 1.82 13.59
CA GLY A 93 -6.88 1.86 12.13
C GLY A 93 -6.42 3.24 11.66
N GLY A 94 -6.94 3.65 10.52
CA GLY A 94 -6.58 4.88 9.84
C GLY A 94 -5.46 4.67 8.82
N THR A 95 -5.55 5.41 7.72
CA THR A 95 -4.62 5.35 6.59
C THR A 95 -3.93 6.70 6.39
N ALA A 96 -2.66 6.71 6.05
CA ALA A 96 -1.91 7.92 5.70
C ALA A 96 -1.20 7.73 4.37
N VAL A 97 -1.21 8.78 3.55
CA VAL A 97 -0.57 8.80 2.25
C VAL A 97 0.42 9.93 2.22
N TYR A 98 1.67 9.58 1.93
CA TYR A 98 2.76 10.50 1.72
C TYR A 98 3.02 10.55 0.22
N SER A 99 2.91 11.73 -0.39
CA SER A 99 3.24 11.90 -1.81
C SER A 99 4.29 12.98 -2.03
N ARG A 100 5.35 12.63 -2.78
CA ARG A 100 6.41 13.55 -3.21
C ARG A 100 6.05 14.30 -4.50
N ILE A 101 5.13 13.73 -5.27
CA ILE A 101 4.65 14.28 -6.54
C ILE A 101 3.26 14.91 -6.37
N PRO A 102 2.84 15.83 -7.26
CA PRO A 102 1.49 16.38 -7.21
C PRO A 102 0.41 15.31 -7.41
N LEU A 103 -0.52 15.26 -6.47
CA LEU A 103 -1.75 14.49 -6.59
C LEU A 103 -2.81 15.33 -7.29
N LYS A 104 -3.58 14.69 -8.19
CA LYS A 104 -4.67 15.34 -8.91
C LYS A 104 -5.77 15.76 -7.94
N GLU A 105 -6.12 17.04 -7.96
CA GLU A 105 -7.20 17.57 -7.12
C GLU A 105 -8.54 16.88 -7.39
N GLY A 106 -9.35 16.69 -6.34
CA GLY A 106 -10.61 15.96 -6.39
C GLY A 106 -10.47 14.43 -6.49
N TYR A 107 -9.27 13.93 -6.78
CA TYR A 107 -8.98 12.49 -6.88
C TYR A 107 -8.00 12.02 -5.79
N ARG A 108 -7.96 12.72 -4.65
CA ARG A 108 -7.35 12.25 -3.39
C ARG A 108 -8.42 12.25 -2.31
N TYR A 109 -8.96 11.09 -1.97
CA TYR A 109 -10.03 11.01 -0.96
C TYR A 109 -10.08 9.65 -0.27
N ALA A 110 -10.66 9.66 0.93
CA ALA A 110 -10.99 8.47 1.67
C ALA A 110 -12.42 8.01 1.31
N HIS A 111 -12.63 6.72 1.12
CA HIS A 111 -13.94 6.13 0.83
C HIS A 111 -14.22 4.93 1.75
N ASN A 112 -14.28 5.19 3.05
CA ASN A 112 -14.50 4.11 4.02
C ASN A 112 -15.93 3.59 3.90
N THR A 113 -16.09 2.31 3.55
CA THR A 113 -17.38 1.67 3.35
C THR A 113 -17.33 0.22 3.79
N ASN A 114 -18.45 -0.31 4.31
CA ASN A 114 -18.53 -1.69 4.82
C ASN A 114 -17.47 -2.07 5.87
N GLY A 115 -16.92 -1.09 6.60
CA GLY A 115 -15.83 -1.30 7.58
C GLY A 115 -14.45 -1.50 6.94
N ILE A 116 -14.32 -1.24 5.63
CA ILE A 116 -13.06 -1.26 4.88
C ILE A 116 -12.59 0.18 4.70
N GLU A 117 -11.31 0.42 4.92
CA GLU A 117 -10.69 1.72 4.67
C GLU A 117 -10.13 1.75 3.25
N PHE A 118 -10.60 2.69 2.44
CA PHE A 118 -10.09 2.92 1.09
C PHE A 118 -9.49 4.32 1.00
N THR A 119 -8.34 4.43 0.34
CA THR A 119 -7.76 5.71 -0.08
C THR A 119 -7.53 5.70 -1.57
N ILE A 120 -8.19 6.60 -2.28
CA ILE A 120 -8.18 6.65 -3.75
C ILE A 120 -7.38 7.87 -4.18
N ILE A 121 -6.40 7.64 -5.05
CA ILE A 121 -5.41 8.62 -5.47
C ILE A 121 -5.23 8.58 -7.00
N LYS A 122 -5.16 9.76 -7.61
CA LYS A 122 -4.56 9.94 -8.94
C LYS A 122 -3.42 10.93 -8.87
N THR A 123 -2.43 10.76 -9.74
CA THR A 123 -1.33 11.70 -9.89
C THR A 123 -1.59 12.61 -11.08
N GLU A 124 -1.00 13.80 -11.08
CA GLU A 124 -1.04 14.67 -12.27
C GLU A 124 -0.27 14.06 -13.45
N SER A 125 0.79 13.30 -13.17
CA SER A 125 1.64 12.67 -14.18
C SER A 125 1.03 11.43 -14.83
N HIS A 126 0.14 10.72 -14.15
CA HIS A 126 -0.53 9.50 -14.64
C HIS A 126 -2.06 9.61 -14.44
N PRO A 127 -2.75 10.49 -15.20
CA PRO A 127 -4.17 10.80 -14.97
C PRO A 127 -5.13 9.63 -15.26
N ASN A 128 -4.68 8.64 -16.02
CA ASN A 128 -5.45 7.45 -16.39
C ASN A 128 -5.28 6.29 -15.39
N LEU A 129 -4.31 6.42 -14.47
CA LEU A 129 -4.02 5.43 -13.44
C LEU A 129 -4.66 5.86 -12.12
N THR A 130 -5.51 5.00 -11.55
CA THR A 130 -5.96 5.12 -10.16
C THR A 130 -5.16 4.19 -9.27
N ILE A 131 -4.69 4.74 -8.15
CA ILE A 131 -4.09 3.97 -7.06
C ILE A 131 -5.12 3.90 -5.94
N ILE A 132 -5.52 2.69 -5.56
CA ILE A 132 -6.49 2.41 -4.51
C ILE A 132 -5.76 1.69 -3.37
N GLY A 133 -5.43 2.44 -2.32
CA GLY A 133 -4.97 1.90 -1.05
C GLY A 133 -6.13 1.25 -0.28
N LEU A 134 -5.91 0.06 0.27
CA LEU A 134 -6.94 -0.70 1.00
C LEU A 134 -6.43 -1.16 2.37
N TYR A 135 -7.28 -1.08 3.39
CA TYR A 135 -7.11 -1.85 4.62
C TYR A 135 -8.44 -2.48 5.06
N ARG A 136 -8.40 -3.78 5.29
CA ARG A 136 -9.48 -4.54 5.91
C ARG A 136 -9.00 -5.11 7.24
N SER A 137 -9.68 -4.80 8.34
CA SER A 137 -9.50 -5.54 9.58
C SER A 137 -9.90 -7.03 9.40
N PRO A 138 -9.15 -7.99 9.98
CA PRO A 138 -9.49 -9.41 9.88
C PRO A 138 -10.86 -9.76 10.48
N SER A 139 -11.39 -8.92 11.38
CA SER A 139 -12.72 -9.10 11.98
C SER A 139 -13.87 -8.80 11.03
N ILE A 140 -13.63 -8.11 9.91
CA ILE A 140 -14.67 -7.73 8.94
C ILE A 140 -14.92 -8.90 8.00
N ALA A 141 -16.16 -9.33 7.79
CA ALA A 141 -16.45 -10.47 6.92
C ALA A 141 -15.97 -10.27 5.46
N LEU A 142 -15.48 -11.32 4.81
CA LEU A 142 -15.07 -11.29 3.40
C LEU A 142 -16.18 -10.78 2.47
N SER A 143 -17.44 -11.12 2.73
CA SER A 143 -18.58 -10.64 1.94
C SER A 143 -18.74 -9.11 1.94
N ARG A 144 -18.33 -8.44 3.03
CA ARG A 144 -18.32 -6.97 3.14
C ARG A 144 -17.24 -6.36 2.25
N LEU A 145 -16.07 -6.99 2.19
CA LEU A 145 -14.99 -6.61 1.27
C LEU A 145 -15.43 -6.77 -0.18
N LEU A 146 -15.96 -7.94 -0.56
CA LEU A 146 -16.40 -8.18 -1.94
C LEU A 146 -17.47 -7.19 -2.37
N SER A 147 -18.42 -6.87 -1.47
CA SER A 147 -19.43 -5.84 -1.73
C SER A 147 -18.81 -4.46 -1.91
N ALA A 148 -17.81 -4.09 -1.11
CA ALA A 148 -17.13 -2.80 -1.23
C ALA A 148 -16.30 -2.70 -2.52
N LEU A 149 -15.54 -3.75 -2.85
CA LEU A 149 -14.75 -3.83 -4.08
C LEU A 149 -15.64 -3.70 -5.32
N ARG A 150 -16.79 -4.38 -5.36
CA ARG A 150 -17.77 -4.21 -6.45
C ARG A 150 -18.22 -2.77 -6.60
N THR A 151 -18.56 -2.09 -5.49
CA THR A 151 -18.93 -0.67 -5.54
C THR A 151 -17.81 0.20 -6.09
N ILE A 152 -16.55 -0.04 -5.70
CA ILE A 152 -15.41 0.70 -6.25
C ILE A 152 -15.21 0.42 -7.74
N LEU A 153 -15.26 -0.85 -8.15
CA LEU A 153 -15.11 -1.26 -9.56
C LEU A 153 -16.23 -0.68 -10.45
N ASP A 154 -17.47 -0.64 -9.97
CA ASP A 154 -18.62 -0.09 -10.71
C ASP A 154 -18.54 1.44 -10.84
N GLN A 155 -17.91 2.12 -9.88
CA GLN A 155 -17.78 3.59 -9.87
C GLN A 155 -16.52 4.09 -10.58
N ASP A 156 -15.49 3.26 -10.66
CA ASP A 156 -14.25 3.64 -11.29
C ASP A 156 -14.39 3.68 -12.82
N SER A 157 -14.03 4.82 -13.38
CA SER A 157 -14.06 5.07 -14.82
C SER A 157 -12.67 5.00 -15.45
N SER A 158 -11.68 4.58 -14.68
CA SER A 158 -10.27 4.62 -15.08
C SER A 158 -9.91 3.41 -15.92
N SER A 159 -9.06 3.61 -16.92
CA SER A 159 -8.58 2.52 -17.76
C SER A 159 -7.56 1.65 -17.05
N GLN A 160 -6.79 2.22 -16.11
CA GLN A 160 -5.72 1.53 -15.39
C GLN A 160 -5.88 1.72 -13.89
N ASN A 161 -5.70 0.63 -13.16
CA ASN A 161 -5.92 0.56 -11.72
C ASN A 161 -4.83 -0.26 -11.02
N ILE A 162 -4.47 0.19 -9.82
CA ILE A 162 -3.67 -0.55 -8.86
C ILE A 162 -4.43 -0.56 -7.54
N PHE A 163 -4.94 -1.73 -7.14
CA PHE A 163 -5.38 -1.98 -5.77
C PHE A 163 -4.20 -2.52 -4.98
N ILE A 164 -3.85 -1.85 -3.89
CA ILE A 164 -2.70 -2.22 -3.07
C ILE A 164 -3.08 -2.12 -1.60
N GLY A 165 -2.86 -3.19 -0.84
CA GLY A 165 -2.95 -3.10 0.61
C GLY A 165 -3.16 -4.40 1.35
N ASP A 166 -3.53 -4.30 2.63
CA ASP A 166 -3.78 -5.42 3.53
C ASP A 166 -5.26 -5.84 3.46
N PHE A 167 -5.48 -6.97 2.80
CA PHE A 167 -6.79 -7.56 2.61
C PHE A 167 -7.16 -8.46 3.79
N ASN A 168 -6.21 -8.84 4.65
CA ASN A 168 -6.38 -9.84 5.70
C ASN A 168 -7.01 -11.16 5.20
N ILE A 169 -6.64 -11.59 3.99
CA ILE A 169 -7.07 -12.83 3.34
C ILE A 169 -5.83 -13.53 2.82
N ASN A 170 -5.57 -14.75 3.28
CA ASN A 170 -4.33 -15.43 2.93
C ASN A 170 -4.39 -15.96 1.50
N TRP A 171 -3.68 -15.34 0.57
CA TRP A 171 -3.64 -15.76 -0.83
C TRP A 171 -3.04 -17.16 -1.01
N MET A 172 -2.21 -17.61 -0.07
CA MET A 172 -1.62 -18.95 -0.08
C MET A 172 -2.62 -20.05 0.32
N ALA A 173 -3.78 -19.69 0.89
CA ALA A 173 -4.83 -20.63 1.26
C ALA A 173 -5.92 -20.61 0.18
N GLU A 174 -6.05 -21.70 -0.57
CA GLU A 174 -6.97 -21.80 -1.71
C GLU A 174 -8.43 -21.46 -1.34
N THR A 175 -8.86 -21.92 -0.16
CA THR A 175 -10.20 -21.64 0.38
C THR A 175 -10.45 -20.16 0.63
N ASP A 176 -9.42 -19.43 1.05
CA ASP A 176 -9.52 -18.03 1.44
C ASP A 176 -9.50 -17.13 0.20
N GLN A 177 -8.66 -17.45 -0.78
CA GLN A 177 -8.49 -16.62 -1.98
C GLN A 177 -9.61 -16.76 -3.01
N GLN A 178 -10.35 -17.88 -3.04
CA GLN A 178 -11.26 -18.23 -4.14
C GLN A 178 -12.25 -17.12 -4.53
N SER A 179 -12.81 -16.41 -3.55
CA SER A 179 -13.78 -15.34 -3.82
C SER A 179 -13.12 -14.08 -4.40
N LEU A 180 -11.91 -13.74 -3.93
CA LEU A 180 -11.14 -12.64 -4.50
C LEU A 180 -10.60 -12.99 -5.88
N TYR A 181 -10.16 -14.24 -6.09
CA TYR A 181 -9.78 -14.74 -7.41
C TYR A 181 -10.92 -14.58 -8.41
N ASN A 182 -12.13 -15.01 -8.03
CA ASN A 182 -13.29 -14.88 -8.91
C ASN A 182 -13.61 -13.42 -9.23
N LEU A 183 -13.68 -12.55 -8.21
CA LEU A 183 -14.02 -11.14 -8.41
C LEU A 183 -12.92 -10.38 -9.18
N MET A 184 -11.67 -10.44 -8.72
CA MET A 184 -10.60 -9.60 -9.27
C MET A 184 -10.06 -10.18 -10.59
N LEU A 185 -9.71 -11.46 -10.62
CA LEU A 185 -9.00 -12.05 -11.76
C LEU A 185 -9.96 -12.53 -12.85
N ARG A 186 -11.02 -13.26 -12.48
CA ARG A 186 -11.91 -13.89 -13.46
C ARG A 186 -13.00 -12.96 -14.00
N GLU A 187 -13.61 -12.15 -13.14
CA GLU A 187 -14.72 -11.28 -13.51
C GLU A 187 -14.26 -9.91 -14.04
N ASN A 188 -13.07 -9.44 -13.63
CA ASN A 188 -12.59 -8.08 -13.91
C ASN A 188 -11.18 -8.02 -14.52
N ASP A 189 -10.59 -9.16 -14.91
CA ASP A 189 -9.31 -9.26 -15.63
C ASP A 189 -8.10 -8.59 -14.95
N TYR A 190 -8.11 -8.51 -13.61
CA TYR A 190 -6.92 -8.07 -12.84
C TYR A 190 -5.92 -9.22 -12.69
N ARG A 191 -4.67 -8.87 -12.37
CA ARG A 191 -3.60 -9.80 -11.98
C ARG A 191 -3.12 -9.48 -10.57
N GLN A 192 -2.92 -10.50 -9.74
CA GLN A 192 -2.31 -10.36 -8.41
C GLN A 192 -0.79 -10.56 -8.53
N LEU A 193 0.01 -9.52 -8.27
CA LEU A 193 1.46 -9.54 -8.58
C LEU A 193 2.37 -10.02 -7.43
N ILE A 194 1.89 -10.04 -6.19
CA ILE A 194 2.65 -10.48 -5.03
C ILE A 194 2.54 -11.99 -4.87
N SER A 195 3.66 -12.70 -4.85
CA SER A 195 3.68 -14.18 -4.76
C SER A 195 4.45 -14.72 -3.55
N SER A 196 5.03 -13.82 -2.74
CA SER A 196 5.84 -14.16 -1.56
C SER A 196 5.12 -13.75 -0.28
N PHE A 197 5.51 -14.33 0.86
CA PHE A 197 4.96 -13.95 2.16
C PHE A 197 5.16 -12.46 2.43
N THR A 198 4.10 -11.81 2.90
CA THR A 198 4.08 -10.38 3.25
C THR A 198 4.11 -10.17 4.76
N THR A 199 4.21 -11.24 5.55
CA THR A 199 4.35 -11.18 7.01
C THR A 199 5.43 -12.12 7.52
N ASP A 200 5.93 -11.84 8.73
CA ASP A 200 6.85 -12.71 9.46
C ASP A 200 6.22 -14.06 9.83
N ASN A 201 4.89 -14.10 9.93
CA ASN A 201 4.12 -15.31 10.18
C ASN A 201 3.88 -16.17 8.93
N ARG A 202 4.56 -15.86 7.82
CA ARG A 202 4.48 -16.61 6.55
C ARG A 202 3.07 -16.64 5.95
N THR A 203 2.37 -15.52 6.03
CA THR A 203 1.10 -15.32 5.31
C THR A 203 1.28 -14.34 4.16
N LEU A 204 0.41 -14.44 3.14
CA LEU A 204 0.33 -13.47 2.04
C LEU A 204 -1.04 -12.79 2.14
N ILE A 205 -1.11 -11.73 2.94
CA ILE A 205 -2.35 -10.99 3.20
C ILE A 205 -2.34 -9.58 2.64
N ASP A 206 -1.16 -9.07 2.26
CA ASP A 206 -1.00 -7.81 1.55
C ASP A 206 -0.95 -8.10 0.05
N HIS A 207 -1.94 -7.61 -0.69
CA HIS A 207 -2.13 -7.95 -2.10
C HIS A 207 -1.90 -6.73 -2.99
N LEU A 208 -1.50 -7.01 -4.23
CA LEU A 208 -1.43 -6.00 -5.29
C LEU A 208 -2.16 -6.51 -6.52
N TYR A 209 -3.34 -5.95 -6.81
CA TYR A 209 -4.10 -6.25 -8.02
C TYR A 209 -3.98 -5.12 -9.03
N THR A 210 -3.75 -5.48 -10.29
CA THR A 210 -3.66 -4.49 -11.37
C THR A 210 -4.18 -5.02 -12.69
N ASN A 211 -4.72 -4.14 -13.54
CA ASN A 211 -5.08 -4.42 -14.92
C ASN A 211 -4.08 -3.83 -15.94
N LEU A 212 -2.95 -3.26 -15.48
CA LEU A 212 -1.84 -2.91 -16.37
C LEU A 212 -1.24 -4.17 -16.99
N ILE A 213 -0.71 -4.06 -18.21
CA ILE A 213 -0.03 -5.17 -18.88
C ILE A 213 1.33 -5.47 -18.22
N GLU A 214 1.89 -6.65 -18.45
CA GLU A 214 3.10 -7.14 -17.78
C GLU A 214 4.31 -6.23 -18.01
N GLU A 215 4.39 -5.64 -19.19
CA GLU A 215 5.51 -4.79 -19.58
C GLU A 215 5.46 -3.41 -18.90
N GLU A 216 4.30 -2.96 -18.42
CA GLU A 216 4.09 -1.62 -17.86
C GLU A 216 4.34 -1.55 -16.34
N ILE A 217 4.36 -2.68 -15.64
CA ILE A 217 4.44 -2.67 -14.18
C ILE A 217 5.31 -3.80 -13.63
N ASN A 218 6.19 -3.45 -12.71
CA ASN A 218 6.88 -4.39 -11.84
C ASN A 218 6.37 -4.25 -10.42
N ALA A 219 6.41 -5.34 -9.65
CA ALA A 219 6.06 -5.32 -8.24
C ALA A 219 7.01 -6.18 -7.42
N GLY A 220 7.03 -5.95 -6.11
CA GLY A 220 7.82 -6.74 -5.19
C GLY A 220 7.53 -6.44 -3.74
N ILE A 221 8.39 -7.00 -2.87
CA ILE A 221 8.31 -6.83 -1.43
C ILE A 221 9.62 -6.23 -0.89
N LEU A 222 9.54 -5.58 0.27
CA LEU A 222 10.67 -5.10 1.05
C LEU A 222 10.51 -5.55 2.50
N GLU A 223 11.58 -6.09 3.06
CA GLU A 223 11.65 -6.34 4.51
C GLU A 223 11.51 -5.02 5.27
N THR A 224 10.80 -5.06 6.40
CA THR A 224 10.57 -3.91 7.26
C THR A 224 10.95 -4.29 8.68
N TYR A 225 11.74 -3.45 9.36
CA TYR A 225 12.31 -3.80 10.67
C TYR A 225 11.44 -3.38 11.86
N PHE A 226 10.41 -2.55 11.63
CA PHE A 226 9.53 -2.00 12.68
C PHE A 226 8.07 -2.49 12.55
N SER A 227 7.78 -3.35 11.59
CA SER A 227 6.49 -4.02 11.41
C SER A 227 6.74 -5.51 11.17
N ASP A 228 5.79 -6.34 11.59
CA ASP A 228 5.73 -7.77 11.23
C ASP A 228 5.17 -7.97 9.80
N HIS A 229 4.63 -6.91 9.19
CA HIS A 229 4.35 -6.85 7.76
C HIS A 229 5.58 -6.37 6.97
N LYS A 230 5.66 -6.87 5.74
CA LYS A 230 6.63 -6.46 4.74
C LYS A 230 5.97 -5.46 3.81
N ALA A 231 6.68 -4.40 3.45
CA ALA A 231 6.13 -3.45 2.51
C ALA A 231 6.01 -4.10 1.12
N ILE A 232 4.91 -3.84 0.44
CA ILE A 232 4.72 -4.22 -0.97
C ILE A 232 4.84 -2.98 -1.85
N TRP A 233 5.30 -3.13 -3.07
CA TRP A 233 5.50 -2.00 -3.97
C TRP A 233 5.18 -2.31 -5.42
N ALA A 234 4.88 -1.26 -6.17
CA ALA A 234 4.77 -1.23 -7.62
C ALA A 234 5.67 -0.14 -8.22
N SER A 235 6.27 -0.46 -9.37
CA SER A 235 6.99 0.46 -10.25
C SER A 235 6.28 0.46 -11.59
N VAL A 236 5.58 1.54 -11.88
CA VAL A 236 4.87 1.72 -13.15
C VAL A 236 5.80 2.45 -14.11
N LYS A 237 6.09 1.82 -15.24
CA LYS A 237 6.93 2.40 -16.27
C LYS A 237 6.19 3.53 -16.98
N ARG A 238 6.92 4.56 -17.37
CA ARG A 238 6.39 5.66 -18.17
C ARG A 238 6.11 5.26 -19.62
#